data_AF-A0A971YVF4-F1
#
_entry.id   AF-A0A971YVF4-F1
#
_cell.length_a   1.000
_cell.length_b   1.000
_cell.length_c   1.000
_cell.angle_alpha   90.00
_cell.angle_beta   90.00
_cell.angle_gamma   90.00
#
_symmetry.space_group_name_H-M   'P 1'
#
loop_
_entity.id
_entity.type
_entity.pdbx_description
1 polymer ?
#
loop_
_entity_poly.entity_id
_entity_poly.type
_entity_poly.pdbx_seq_one_letter_code
_entity_poly.pdbx_strand_id
1 'polypeptide(L)'
;MEREWRRQRRRRYLQRKCNALRAELNAFTPKNCSGETVRRCRRIRSQLVRLREQEQALAVQLDSLPTPADWLRQYNELKKRLGHLGYIDGDLILPRGELASQINFQEILITEFVFAGMLDELAEEEICALLVGVDYSGRFSDFTTRHRLPALRPYFRIADELKSDPVLGPDIIFSPQVATLGYEWARGAGLNDLLQLTTIEEGDVVSLLRRCVDVLRQLRKALDGQPFWDTKLAICLEIMDRDVVKVEL
;
A
#
# COMPACT_ATOMS: atom_id res chain seq x y z
N MET A 1 26.40 43.46 -0.25
CA MET A 1 26.15 44.48 -1.28
C MET A 1 25.09 44.11 -2.33
N GLU A 2 25.31 43.19 -3.29
CA GLU A 2 24.33 42.95 -4.37
C GLU A 2 22.97 42.39 -3.89
N ARG A 3 22.99 41.51 -2.88
CA ARG A 3 21.78 40.96 -2.23
C ARG A 3 20.99 42.03 -1.45
N GLU A 4 21.67 43.01 -0.86
CA GLU A 4 21.04 44.13 -0.13
C GLU A 4 20.41 45.15 -1.08
N TRP A 5 21.07 45.41 -2.21
CA TRP A 5 20.53 46.26 -3.27
C TRP A 5 19.26 45.67 -3.88
N ARG A 6 19.23 44.36 -4.15
CA ARG A 6 18.03 43.64 -4.61
C ARG A 6 16.89 43.69 -3.58
N ARG A 7 17.18 43.56 -2.28
CA ARG A 7 16.18 43.69 -1.18
C ARG A 7 15.61 45.11 -1.09
N GLN A 8 16.44 46.15 -1.18
CA GLN A 8 15.99 47.54 -1.16
C GLN A 8 15.12 47.88 -2.39
N ARG A 9 15.48 47.40 -3.58
CA ARG A 9 14.70 47.60 -4.81
C ARG A 9 13.31 46.94 -4.71
N ARG A 10 13.24 45.70 -4.19
CA ARG A 10 11.98 45.00 -3.94
C ARG A 10 11.11 45.72 -2.90
N ARG A 11 11.71 46.24 -1.82
CA ARG A 11 11.00 47.04 -0.80
C ARG A 11 10.38 48.30 -1.40
N ARG A 12 11.12 49.07 -2.20
CA ARG A 12 10.61 50.28 -2.88
C ARG A 12 9.48 49.96 -3.85
N TYR A 13 9.57 48.86 -4.59
CA TYR A 13 8.50 48.40 -5.47
C TYR A 13 7.21 48.06 -4.70
N LEU A 14 7.34 47.27 -3.62
CA LEU A 14 6.20 46.93 -2.77
C LEU A 14 5.58 48.17 -2.13
N GLN A 15 6.40 49.10 -1.65
CA GLN A 15 5.93 50.37 -1.07
C GLN A 15 5.10 51.18 -2.07
N ARG A 16 5.58 51.31 -3.32
CA ARG A 16 4.84 51.99 -4.40
C ARG A 16 3.49 51.31 -4.67
N LYS A 17 3.47 49.97 -4.72
CA LYS A 17 2.25 49.20 -4.95
C LYS A 17 1.24 49.39 -3.80
N CYS A 18 1.69 49.39 -2.55
CA CYS A 18 0.85 49.69 -1.39
C CYS A 18 0.27 51.10 -1.45
N ASN A 19 1.06 52.09 -1.85
CA ASN A 19 0.60 53.47 -1.95
C ASN A 19 -0.44 53.64 -3.06
N ALA A 20 -0.25 53.00 -4.21
CA ALA A 20 -1.22 53.00 -5.30
C ALA A 20 -2.56 52.38 -4.87
N LEU A 21 -2.52 51.19 -4.25
CA LEU A 21 -3.72 50.52 -3.73
C LEU A 21 -4.44 51.35 -2.66
N ARG A 22 -3.71 52.06 -1.80
CA ARG A 22 -4.29 52.97 -0.80
C ARG A 22 -5.00 54.16 -1.47
N ALA A 23 -4.42 54.71 -2.53
CA ALA A 23 -5.05 55.80 -3.28
C ALA A 23 -6.37 55.35 -3.92
N GLU A 24 -6.39 54.15 -4.53
CA GLU A 24 -7.60 53.55 -5.09
C GLU A 24 -8.68 53.28 -4.03
N LEU A 25 -8.28 52.75 -2.86
CA LEU A 25 -9.21 52.52 -1.74
C LEU A 25 -9.81 53.83 -1.22
N ASN A 26 -8.99 54.89 -1.12
CA ASN A 26 -9.46 56.19 -0.66
C ASN A 26 -10.37 56.90 -1.67
N ALA A 27 -10.22 56.61 -2.96
CA ALA A 27 -11.12 57.10 -4.00
C ALA A 27 -12.49 56.39 -4.00
N PHE A 28 -12.63 55.25 -3.30
CA PHE A 28 -13.88 54.51 -3.23
C PHE A 28 -14.85 55.13 -2.24
N THR A 29 -15.97 55.67 -2.74
CA THR A 29 -17.05 56.19 -1.90
C THR A 29 -18.04 55.08 -1.54
N PRO A 30 -18.17 54.69 -0.25
CA PRO A 30 -19.15 53.70 0.15
C PRO A 30 -20.58 54.24 -0.06
N LYS A 31 -21.51 53.36 -0.40
CA LYS A 31 -22.92 53.71 -0.49
C LYS A 31 -23.46 54.07 0.91
N ASN A 32 -24.25 55.12 1.03
CA ASN A 32 -24.97 55.50 2.25
C ASN A 32 -26.14 54.54 2.50
N CYS A 33 -25.84 53.33 2.98
CA CYS A 33 -26.81 52.29 3.28
C CYS A 33 -27.22 52.31 4.76
N SER A 34 -28.47 51.93 5.06
CA SER A 34 -28.92 51.74 6.46
C SER A 34 -28.13 50.63 7.16
N GLY A 35 -28.05 50.67 8.50
CA GLY A 35 -27.31 49.67 9.28
C GLY A 35 -27.80 48.23 9.05
N GLU A 36 -29.10 48.04 8.83
CA GLU A 36 -29.69 46.75 8.46
C GLU A 36 -29.24 46.28 7.07
N THR A 37 -29.23 47.18 6.09
CA THR A 37 -28.74 46.90 4.73
C THR A 37 -27.28 46.51 4.76
N VAL A 38 -26.44 47.21 5.54
CA VAL A 38 -25.02 46.88 5.71
C VAL A 38 -24.83 45.49 6.32
N ARG A 39 -25.58 45.14 7.37
CA ARG A 39 -25.55 43.79 7.98
C ARG A 39 -25.97 42.72 6.98
N ARG A 40 -27.03 42.95 6.21
CA ARG A 40 -27.49 42.04 5.15
C ARG A 40 -26.42 41.85 4.07
N CYS A 41 -25.83 42.94 3.57
CA CYS A 41 -24.75 42.88 2.59
C CYS A 41 -23.52 42.14 3.12
N ARG A 42 -23.13 42.34 4.38
CA ARG A 42 -22.01 41.59 4.99
C ARG A 42 -22.32 40.09 5.10
N ARG A 43 -23.55 39.71 5.50
CA ARG A 43 -23.99 38.31 5.56
C ARG A 43 -23.97 37.66 4.17
N ILE A 44 -24.57 38.32 3.17
CA ILE A 44 -24.59 37.82 1.78
C ILE A 44 -23.17 37.71 1.23
N ARG A 45 -22.31 38.71 1.45
CA ARG A 45 -20.90 38.65 1.02
C ARG A 45 -20.16 37.48 1.67
N SER A 46 -20.34 37.26 2.97
CA SER A 46 -19.74 36.13 3.67
C SER A 46 -20.23 34.78 3.10
N GLN A 47 -21.55 34.66 2.86
CA GLN A 47 -22.12 33.48 2.21
C GLN A 47 -21.58 33.25 0.80
N LEU A 48 -21.46 34.31 -0.02
CA LEU A 48 -20.90 34.22 -1.38
C LEU A 48 -19.43 33.81 -1.38
N VAL A 49 -18.61 34.35 -0.47
CA VAL A 49 -17.20 33.93 -0.34
C VAL A 49 -17.14 32.44 0.01
N ARG A 50 -17.90 32.00 1.01
CA ARG A 50 -17.94 30.59 1.42
C ARG A 50 -18.40 29.66 0.29
N LEU A 51 -19.45 30.02 -0.45
CA LEU A 51 -19.94 29.21 -1.57
C LEU A 51 -18.91 29.12 -2.70
N ARG A 52 -18.18 30.21 -3.01
CA ARG A 52 -17.10 30.19 -4.00
C ARG A 52 -15.93 29.33 -3.56
N GLU A 53 -15.53 29.40 -2.29
CA GLU A 53 -14.49 28.52 -1.74
C GLU A 53 -14.90 27.05 -1.84
N GLN A 54 -16.17 26.74 -1.56
CA GLN A 54 -16.72 25.38 -1.70
C GLN A 54 -16.77 24.92 -3.16
N GLU A 55 -17.25 25.77 -4.08
CA GLU A 55 -17.26 25.48 -5.52
C GLU A 55 -15.85 25.19 -6.04
N GLN A 56 -14.88 26.03 -5.67
CA GLN A 56 -13.49 25.86 -6.08
C GLN A 56 -12.87 24.57 -5.50
N ALA A 57 -13.18 24.24 -4.23
CA ALA A 57 -12.74 23.00 -3.62
C ALA A 57 -13.34 21.77 -4.33
N LEU A 58 -14.63 21.82 -4.66
CA LEU A 58 -15.31 20.74 -5.40
C LEU A 58 -14.78 20.60 -6.84
N ALA A 59 -14.49 21.71 -7.52
CA ALA A 59 -13.91 21.69 -8.86
C ALA A 59 -12.53 21.01 -8.86
N VAL A 60 -11.68 21.33 -7.89
CA VAL A 60 -10.37 20.66 -7.73
C VAL A 60 -10.54 19.17 -7.45
N GLN A 61 -11.52 18.78 -6.62
CA GLN A 61 -11.82 17.37 -6.37
C GLN A 61 -12.29 16.66 -7.63
N LEU A 62 -13.19 17.28 -8.41
CA LEU A 62 -13.70 16.72 -9.66
C LEU A 62 -12.57 16.51 -10.67
N ASP A 63 -11.69 17.49 -10.83
CA ASP A 63 -10.52 17.41 -11.73
C ASP A 63 -9.49 16.36 -11.26
N SER A 64 -9.48 16.00 -9.98
CA SER A 64 -8.60 14.95 -9.44
C SER A 64 -9.14 13.53 -9.64
N LEU A 65 -10.41 13.39 -10.01
CA LEU A 65 -11.01 12.08 -10.23
C LEU A 65 -10.46 11.46 -11.51
N PRO A 66 -10.12 10.15 -11.50
CA PRO A 66 -9.62 9.48 -12.69
C PRO A 66 -10.63 9.48 -13.83
N THR A 67 -10.17 9.77 -15.04
CA THR A 67 -10.98 9.69 -16.26
C THR A 67 -10.89 8.30 -16.90
N PRO A 68 -11.81 7.93 -17.81
CA PRO A 68 -11.68 6.70 -18.61
C PRO A 68 -10.33 6.57 -19.34
N ALA A 69 -9.72 7.70 -19.74
CA ALA A 69 -8.40 7.69 -20.38
C ALA A 69 -7.27 7.34 -19.41
N ASP A 70 -7.40 7.75 -18.14
CA ASP A 70 -6.43 7.40 -17.09
C ASP A 70 -6.50 5.90 -16.77
N TRP A 71 -7.72 5.34 -16.66
CA TRP A 71 -7.92 3.90 -16.47
C TRP A 71 -7.34 3.09 -17.63
N LEU A 72 -7.57 3.51 -18.87
CA LEU A 72 -7.00 2.83 -20.05
C LEU A 72 -5.47 2.90 -20.05
N ARG A 73 -4.89 4.02 -19.61
CA ARG A 73 -3.43 4.16 -19.49
C ARG A 73 -2.88 3.19 -18.44
N GLN A 74 -3.46 3.18 -17.24
CA GLN A 74 -3.05 2.26 -16.16
C GLN A 74 -3.16 0.80 -16.59
N TYR A 75 -4.26 0.42 -17.24
CA TYR A 75 -4.45 -0.92 -17.80
C TYR A 75 -3.33 -1.30 -18.79
N ASN A 76 -2.99 -0.40 -19.73
CA ASN A 76 -1.95 -0.66 -20.72
C ASN A 76 -0.54 -0.73 -20.09
N GLU A 77 -0.26 0.09 -19.07
CA GLU A 77 0.99 0.03 -18.31
C GLU A 77 1.12 -1.30 -17.56
N LEU A 78 0.04 -1.74 -16.89
CA LEU A 78 -0.02 -3.03 -16.22
C LEU A 78 0.13 -4.18 -17.22
N LYS A 79 -0.63 -4.20 -18.32
CA LYS A 79 -0.54 -5.23 -19.36
C LYS A 79 0.89 -5.33 -19.91
N LYS A 80 1.52 -4.19 -20.21
CA LYS A 80 2.91 -4.15 -20.68
C LYS A 80 3.87 -4.69 -19.63
N ARG A 81 3.68 -4.35 -18.35
CA ARG A 81 4.54 -4.81 -17.26
C ARG A 81 4.43 -6.31 -17.04
N LEU A 82 3.20 -6.85 -17.01
CA LEU A 82 2.94 -8.29 -16.94
C LEU A 82 3.54 -9.04 -18.12
N GLY A 83 3.50 -8.45 -19.33
CA GLY A 83 4.18 -8.99 -20.50
C GLY A 83 5.70 -9.08 -20.33
N HIS A 84 6.34 -8.02 -19.82
CA HIS A 84 7.78 -8.03 -19.54
C HIS A 84 8.19 -9.04 -18.46
N LEU A 85 7.32 -9.34 -17.50
CA LEU A 85 7.56 -10.32 -16.44
C LEU A 85 7.20 -11.75 -16.85
N GLY A 86 6.68 -11.96 -18.06
CA GLY A 86 6.33 -13.29 -18.56
C GLY A 86 5.06 -13.88 -17.92
N TYR A 87 4.14 -13.03 -17.49
CA TYR A 87 2.79 -13.45 -17.07
C TYR A 87 1.86 -13.64 -18.27
N ILE A 88 2.08 -12.85 -19.32
CA ILE A 88 1.31 -12.90 -20.56
C ILE A 88 2.23 -12.72 -21.78
N ASP A 89 1.82 -13.25 -22.92
CA ASP A 89 2.39 -12.94 -24.24
C ASP A 89 1.26 -12.52 -25.19
N GLY A 90 1.14 -11.21 -25.42
CA GLY A 90 -0.02 -10.64 -26.10
C GLY A 90 -1.32 -10.88 -25.32
N ASP A 91 -2.13 -11.82 -25.81
CA ASP A 91 -3.39 -12.24 -25.20
C ASP A 91 -3.32 -13.68 -24.62
N LEU A 92 -2.17 -14.34 -24.73
CA LEU A 92 -1.92 -15.64 -24.12
C LEU A 92 -1.51 -15.46 -22.66
N ILE A 93 -2.13 -16.23 -21.76
CA ILE A 93 -1.71 -16.33 -20.36
C ILE A 93 -0.60 -17.38 -20.28
N LEU A 94 0.53 -17.01 -19.66
CA LEU A 94 1.69 -17.89 -19.46
C LEU A 94 1.62 -18.55 -18.07
N PRO A 95 2.45 -19.57 -17.75
CA PRO A 95 2.36 -20.30 -16.48
C PRO A 95 2.41 -19.42 -15.21
N ARG A 96 3.14 -18.29 -15.24
CA ARG A 96 3.11 -17.30 -14.15
C ARG A 96 1.73 -16.66 -14.00
N GLY A 97 1.11 -16.28 -15.12
CA GLY A 97 -0.25 -15.74 -15.16
C GLY A 97 -1.31 -16.77 -14.75
N GLU A 98 -1.14 -18.04 -15.14
CA GLU A 98 -2.04 -19.12 -14.73
C GLU A 98 -2.01 -19.30 -13.21
N LEU A 99 -0.83 -19.39 -12.60
CA LEU A 99 -0.71 -19.47 -11.14
C LEU A 99 -1.30 -18.24 -10.45
N ALA A 100 -0.92 -17.03 -10.87
CA ALA A 100 -1.41 -15.79 -10.28
C ALA A 100 -2.95 -15.69 -10.36
N SER A 101 -3.56 -16.18 -11.43
CA SER A 101 -5.03 -16.17 -11.59
C SER A 101 -5.79 -17.02 -10.56
N GLN A 102 -5.11 -17.93 -9.87
CA GLN A 102 -5.67 -18.80 -8.83
C GLN A 102 -5.44 -18.26 -7.41
N ILE A 103 -4.72 -17.14 -7.28
CA ILE A 103 -4.41 -16.51 -6.00
C ILE A 103 -5.25 -15.24 -5.84
N ASN A 104 -5.89 -15.08 -4.68
CA ASN A 104 -6.90 -14.05 -4.45
C ASN A 104 -6.32 -12.71 -3.95
N PHE A 105 -5.07 -12.68 -3.48
CA PHE A 105 -4.40 -11.47 -2.98
C PHE A 105 -2.88 -11.62 -3.08
N GLN A 106 -2.16 -10.50 -3.28
CA GLN A 106 -0.70 -10.49 -3.42
C GLN A 106 -0.22 -11.53 -4.45
N GLU A 107 -0.99 -11.72 -5.52
CA GLU A 107 -0.87 -12.79 -6.49
C GLU A 107 0.46 -12.75 -7.24
N ILE A 108 0.93 -11.56 -7.58
CA ILE A 108 2.23 -11.37 -8.23
C ILE A 108 3.35 -11.76 -7.26
N LEU A 109 3.31 -11.25 -6.01
CA LEU A 109 4.34 -11.52 -5.00
C LEU A 109 4.46 -13.03 -4.71
N ILE A 110 3.34 -13.69 -4.44
CA ILE A 110 3.31 -15.13 -4.14
C ILE A 110 3.80 -15.93 -5.36
N THR A 111 3.38 -15.56 -6.57
CA THR A 111 3.84 -16.21 -7.81
C THR A 111 5.35 -16.04 -7.98
N GLU A 112 5.91 -14.85 -7.78
CA GLU A 112 7.34 -14.63 -7.87
C GLU A 112 8.12 -15.44 -6.84
N PHE A 113 7.60 -15.63 -5.61
CA PHE A 113 8.22 -16.54 -4.64
C PHE A 113 8.23 -17.99 -5.13
N VAL A 114 7.11 -18.50 -5.64
CA VAL A 114 7.04 -19.87 -6.19
C VAL A 114 8.03 -20.04 -7.33
N PHE A 115 8.05 -19.14 -8.30
CA PHE A 115 8.96 -19.20 -9.46
C PHE A 115 10.43 -18.93 -9.10
N ALA A 116 10.71 -18.35 -7.94
CA ALA A 116 12.05 -18.21 -7.39
C ALA A 116 12.52 -19.46 -6.61
N GLY A 117 11.74 -20.55 -6.61
CA GLY A 117 12.12 -21.82 -6.00
C GLY A 117 11.66 -21.99 -4.56
N MET A 118 10.69 -21.20 -4.07
CA MET A 118 10.21 -21.27 -2.69
C MET A 118 9.86 -22.70 -2.27
N LEU A 119 9.16 -23.45 -3.14
CA LEU A 119 8.71 -24.81 -2.85
C LEU A 119 9.82 -25.85 -3.06
N ASP A 120 10.87 -25.53 -3.80
CA ASP A 120 11.97 -26.45 -4.10
C ASP A 120 13.11 -26.33 -3.09
N GLU A 121 13.44 -25.12 -2.67
CA GLU A 121 14.65 -24.81 -1.91
C GLU A 121 14.43 -24.66 -0.40
N LEU A 122 13.27 -24.13 0.02
CA LEU A 122 13.03 -23.80 1.43
C LEU A 122 12.48 -24.99 2.21
N ALA A 123 12.83 -25.10 3.49
CA ALA A 123 12.14 -26.01 4.41
C ALA A 123 10.70 -25.55 4.66
N GLU A 124 9.83 -26.45 5.14
CA GLU A 124 8.42 -26.18 5.39
C GLU A 124 8.21 -25.01 6.35
N GLU A 125 9.03 -24.91 7.40
CA GLU A 125 8.97 -23.81 8.37
C GLU A 125 9.46 -22.49 7.78
N GLU A 126 10.39 -22.53 6.82
CA GLU A 126 10.87 -21.36 6.10
C GLU A 126 9.84 -20.84 5.08
N ILE A 127 9.10 -21.75 4.42
CA ILE A 127 7.95 -21.39 3.58
C ILE A 127 6.91 -20.66 4.43
N CYS A 128 6.53 -21.23 5.57
CA CYS A 128 5.57 -20.61 6.49
C CYS A 128 6.07 -19.25 7.02
N ALA A 129 7.36 -19.14 7.34
CA ALA A 129 7.99 -17.88 7.75
C ALA A 129 7.93 -16.81 6.65
N LEU A 130 8.14 -17.19 5.39
CA LEU A 130 8.04 -16.27 4.27
C LEU A 130 6.59 -15.80 4.05
N LEU A 131 5.65 -16.75 4.01
CA LEU A 131 4.25 -16.46 3.67
C LEU A 131 3.49 -15.68 4.75
N VAL A 132 3.86 -15.80 6.03
CA VAL A 132 3.29 -14.96 7.11
C VAL A 132 3.56 -13.46 6.90
N GLY A 133 4.62 -13.10 6.17
CA GLY A 133 4.92 -11.71 5.83
C GLY A 133 4.03 -11.10 4.75
N VAL A 134 3.26 -11.92 4.03
CA VAL A 134 2.40 -11.46 2.92
C VAL A 134 1.20 -10.68 3.45
N ASP A 135 0.94 -9.53 2.83
CA ASP A 135 -0.18 -8.64 3.16
C ASP A 135 -0.14 -8.07 4.60
N TYR A 136 1.04 -8.05 5.22
CA TYR A 136 1.23 -7.39 6.51
C TYR A 136 1.79 -5.98 6.34
N SER A 137 0.92 -4.98 6.56
CA SER A 137 1.27 -3.57 6.70
C SER A 137 1.34 -3.21 8.20
N GLY A 138 2.44 -3.59 8.86
CA GLY A 138 2.63 -3.32 10.29
C GLY A 138 2.55 -1.83 10.66
N ARG A 139 2.25 -1.55 11.92
CA ARG A 139 2.27 -0.20 12.49
C ARG A 139 3.71 0.21 12.80
N PHE A 140 3.97 1.51 12.89
CA PHE A 140 5.31 2.02 13.21
C PHE A 140 5.86 1.50 14.56
N SER A 141 4.97 1.22 15.52
CA SER A 141 5.31 0.69 16.84
C SER A 141 5.49 -0.83 16.89
N ASP A 142 5.16 -1.54 15.82
CA ASP A 142 5.20 -2.99 15.83
C ASP A 142 6.64 -3.44 15.83
N PHE A 143 6.97 -4.37 16.72
CA PHE A 143 8.29 -4.95 16.84
C PHE A 143 8.16 -6.47 16.94
N THR A 144 9.08 -7.18 16.29
CA THR A 144 9.19 -8.64 16.40
C THR A 144 10.67 -8.98 16.47
N THR A 145 11.04 -9.81 17.46
CA THR A 145 12.38 -10.35 17.60
C THR A 145 12.74 -11.11 16.32
N ARG A 146 13.92 -10.84 15.74
CA ARG A 146 14.31 -11.40 14.44
C ARG A 146 15.18 -12.64 14.60
N HIS A 147 14.72 -13.77 14.09
CA HIS A 147 15.59 -14.91 13.80
C HIS A 147 16.45 -14.66 12.56
N ARG A 148 17.61 -15.31 12.52
CA ARG A 148 18.47 -15.33 11.34
C ARG A 148 18.00 -16.43 10.40
N LEU A 149 17.21 -16.05 9.39
CA LEU A 149 16.70 -16.94 8.34
C LEU A 149 17.41 -16.60 7.02
N PRO A 150 18.65 -17.10 6.79
CA PRO A 150 19.45 -16.70 5.63
C PRO A 150 18.84 -17.16 4.29
N ALA A 151 18.14 -18.29 4.27
CA ALA A 151 17.49 -18.83 3.07
C ALA A 151 16.38 -17.90 2.53
N LEU A 152 15.79 -17.04 3.39
CA LEU A 152 14.75 -16.10 2.98
C LEU A 152 15.27 -14.81 2.32
N ARG A 153 16.59 -14.56 2.39
CA ARG A 153 17.18 -13.31 1.86
C ARG A 153 16.92 -13.08 0.36
N PRO A 154 16.97 -14.09 -0.53
CA PRO A 154 16.61 -13.90 -1.93
C PRO A 154 15.15 -13.44 -2.10
N TYR A 155 14.23 -14.06 -1.38
CA TYR A 155 12.80 -13.74 -1.43
C TYR A 155 12.48 -12.34 -0.89
N PHE A 156 13.16 -11.91 0.17
CA PHE A 156 13.02 -10.53 0.66
C PHE A 156 13.48 -9.51 -0.38
N ARG A 157 14.55 -9.81 -1.14
CA ARG A 157 14.99 -8.94 -2.24
C ARG A 157 13.97 -8.89 -3.37
N ILE A 158 13.36 -10.02 -3.73
CA ILE A 158 12.26 -10.06 -4.72
C ILE A 158 11.12 -9.16 -4.28
N ALA A 159 10.70 -9.24 -3.01
CA ALA A 159 9.66 -8.37 -2.48
C ALA A 159 10.03 -6.89 -2.54
N ASP A 160 11.27 -6.53 -2.21
CA ASP A 160 11.76 -5.14 -2.29
C ASP A 160 11.88 -4.63 -3.73
N GLU A 161 12.26 -5.49 -4.67
CA GLU A 161 12.30 -5.19 -6.11
C GLU A 161 10.88 -4.94 -6.65
N LEU A 162 9.92 -5.78 -6.29
CA LEU A 162 8.51 -5.62 -6.66
C LEU A 162 7.91 -4.35 -6.05
N LYS A 163 8.21 -4.02 -4.79
CA LYS A 163 7.78 -2.75 -4.17
C LYS A 163 8.38 -1.51 -4.84
N SER A 164 9.58 -1.65 -5.41
CA SER A 164 10.26 -0.57 -6.12
C SER A 164 9.74 -0.41 -7.55
N ASP A 165 8.89 -1.33 -8.03
CA ASP A 165 8.26 -1.25 -9.32
C ASP A 165 7.27 -0.08 -9.38
N PRO A 166 7.35 0.82 -10.37
CA PRO A 166 6.47 1.98 -10.43
C PRO A 166 5.01 1.63 -10.77
N VAL A 167 4.76 0.46 -11.36
CA VAL A 167 3.43 0.00 -11.78
C VAL A 167 2.85 -0.94 -10.73
N LEU A 168 3.62 -1.95 -10.30
CA LEU A 168 3.14 -2.98 -9.37
C LEU A 168 3.31 -2.59 -7.90
N GLY A 169 4.40 -1.86 -7.59
CA GLY A 169 4.84 -1.60 -6.24
C GLY A 169 3.80 -0.97 -5.29
N PRO A 170 2.91 -0.06 -5.74
CA PRO A 170 1.87 0.49 -4.89
C PRO A 170 0.95 -0.55 -4.24
N ASP A 171 0.75 -1.71 -4.89
CA ASP A 171 -0.15 -2.77 -4.44
C ASP A 171 0.60 -3.92 -3.72
N ILE A 172 1.94 -3.90 -3.71
CA ILE A 172 2.75 -4.97 -3.09
C ILE A 172 2.92 -4.71 -1.59
N ILE A 173 2.27 -5.54 -0.78
CA ILE A 173 2.30 -5.47 0.67
C ILE A 173 3.02 -6.72 1.20
N PHE A 174 4.19 -6.50 1.78
CA PHE A 174 5.01 -7.54 2.37
C PHE A 174 5.84 -6.99 3.53
N SER A 175 6.02 -7.77 4.59
CA SER A 175 6.90 -7.37 5.69
C SER A 175 7.68 -8.56 6.24
N PRO A 176 9.01 -8.59 6.10
CA PRO A 176 9.84 -9.68 6.63
C PRO A 176 9.93 -9.66 8.16
N GLN A 177 9.41 -8.62 8.81
CA GLN A 177 9.48 -8.46 10.26
C GLN A 177 8.78 -9.60 11.01
N VAL A 178 7.66 -10.09 10.48
CA VAL A 178 6.83 -11.13 11.12
C VAL A 178 7.27 -12.55 10.76
N ALA A 179 8.32 -12.72 9.95
CA ALA A 179 8.77 -14.03 9.51
C ALA A 179 9.13 -14.97 10.68
N THR A 180 9.64 -14.39 11.78
CA THR A 180 9.92 -15.14 13.03
C THR A 180 8.66 -15.77 13.63
N LEU A 181 7.51 -15.09 13.56
CA LEU A 181 6.26 -15.62 14.09
C LEU A 181 5.80 -16.86 13.32
N GLY A 182 5.86 -16.79 11.98
CA GLY A 182 5.54 -17.94 11.13
C GLY A 182 6.50 -19.11 11.33
N TYR A 183 7.80 -18.82 11.47
CA TYR A 183 8.82 -19.84 11.70
C TYR A 183 8.62 -20.59 13.03
N GLU A 184 8.46 -19.86 14.15
CA GLU A 184 8.30 -20.48 15.46
C GLU A 184 6.94 -21.19 15.60
N TRP A 185 5.87 -20.65 14.99
CA TRP A 185 4.59 -21.35 14.92
C TRP A 185 4.70 -22.68 14.17
N ALA A 186 5.34 -22.67 13.00
CA ALA A 186 5.55 -23.89 12.21
C ALA A 186 6.39 -24.94 12.95
N ARG A 187 7.27 -24.51 13.86
CA ARG A 187 8.06 -25.40 14.75
C ARG A 187 7.32 -25.87 16.00
N GLY A 188 6.05 -25.51 16.16
CA GLY A 188 5.20 -25.97 17.25
C GLY A 188 5.14 -25.05 18.47
N ALA A 189 5.65 -23.81 18.40
CA ALA A 189 5.54 -22.87 19.52
C ALA A 189 4.07 -22.53 19.85
N GLY A 190 3.76 -22.33 21.13
CA GLY A 190 2.42 -21.88 21.53
C GLY A 190 2.19 -20.40 21.20
N LEU A 191 0.93 -19.97 21.15
CA LEU A 191 0.61 -18.55 20.92
C LEU A 191 1.26 -17.65 21.97
N ASN A 192 1.23 -18.06 23.24
CA ASN A 192 1.85 -17.30 24.33
C ASN A 192 3.35 -17.08 24.13
N ASP A 193 4.06 -18.07 23.57
CA ASP A 193 5.49 -17.94 23.28
C ASP A 193 5.73 -16.94 22.15
N LEU A 194 4.89 -16.97 21.11
CA LEU A 194 4.94 -16.00 20.02
C LEU A 194 4.71 -14.57 20.52
N LEU A 195 3.76 -14.37 21.43
CA LEU A 195 3.46 -13.05 22.02
C LEU A 195 4.63 -12.50 22.85
N GLN A 196 5.54 -13.35 23.34
CA GLN A 196 6.78 -12.86 23.97
C GLN A 196 7.80 -12.32 22.95
N LEU A 197 7.68 -12.72 21.68
CA LEU A 197 8.59 -12.30 20.61
C LEU A 197 8.18 -10.97 19.98
N THR A 198 6.95 -10.50 20.19
CA THR A 198 6.39 -9.37 19.44
C THR A 198 5.52 -8.43 20.28
N THR A 199 5.43 -7.17 19.85
CA THR A 199 4.49 -6.18 20.40
C THR A 199 3.17 -6.11 19.61
N ILE A 200 3.03 -6.91 18.55
CA ILE A 200 1.83 -6.99 17.72
C ILE A 200 0.68 -7.55 18.57
N GLU A 201 -0.52 -6.99 18.38
CA GLU A 201 -1.72 -7.43 19.09
C GLU A 201 -2.03 -8.90 18.76
N GLU A 202 -2.48 -9.67 19.76
CA GLU A 202 -2.74 -11.10 19.64
C GLU A 202 -3.67 -11.45 18.46
N GLY A 203 -4.74 -10.68 18.28
CA GLY A 203 -5.68 -10.86 17.17
C GLY A 203 -5.04 -10.66 15.80
N ASP A 204 -4.08 -9.74 15.68
CA ASP A 204 -3.33 -9.50 14.45
C ASP A 204 -2.37 -10.67 14.20
N VAL A 205 -1.69 -11.20 15.24
CA VAL A 205 -0.85 -12.41 15.11
C VAL A 205 -1.65 -13.61 14.62
N VAL A 206 -2.81 -13.89 15.21
CA VAL A 206 -3.68 -15.00 14.78
C VAL A 206 -4.16 -14.79 13.33
N SER A 207 -4.51 -13.54 12.97
CA SER A 207 -4.94 -13.20 11.61
C SER A 207 -3.83 -13.43 10.57
N LEU A 208 -2.57 -13.11 10.90
CA LEU A 208 -1.41 -13.38 10.05
C LEU A 208 -1.22 -14.87 9.81
N LEU A 209 -1.31 -15.69 10.87
CA LEU A 209 -1.16 -17.14 10.76
C LEU A 209 -2.29 -17.75 9.92
N ARG A 210 -3.55 -17.32 10.13
CA ARG A 210 -4.70 -17.78 9.32
C ARG A 210 -4.56 -17.40 7.85
N ARG A 211 -4.11 -16.18 7.57
CA ARG A 211 -3.85 -15.74 6.20
C ARG A 211 -2.78 -16.60 5.52
N CYS A 212 -1.71 -16.96 6.23
CA CYS A 212 -0.70 -17.88 5.73
C CYS A 212 -1.32 -19.25 5.37
N VAL A 213 -2.20 -19.80 6.23
CA VAL A 213 -2.95 -21.03 5.94
C VAL A 213 -3.80 -20.88 4.66
N ASP A 214 -4.48 -19.74 4.48
CA ASP A 214 -5.29 -19.51 3.28
C ASP A 214 -4.43 -19.41 2.00
N VAL A 215 -3.23 -18.82 2.06
CA VAL A 215 -2.28 -18.84 0.94
C VAL A 215 -1.86 -20.27 0.62
N LEU A 216 -1.50 -21.05 1.65
CA LEU A 216 -1.09 -22.45 1.48
C LEU A 216 -2.20 -23.29 0.83
N ARG A 217 -3.47 -23.09 1.22
CA ARG A 217 -4.63 -23.75 0.60
C ARG A 217 -4.79 -23.36 -0.87
N GLN A 218 -4.64 -22.08 -1.20
CA GLN A 218 -4.73 -21.59 -2.58
C GLN A 218 -3.60 -22.13 -3.45
N LEU A 219 -2.36 -22.12 -2.95
CA LEU A 219 -1.20 -22.70 -3.63
C LEU A 219 -1.39 -24.19 -3.90
N ARG A 220 -1.84 -24.95 -2.89
CA ARG A 220 -2.06 -26.40 -3.04
C ARG A 220 -3.11 -26.69 -4.10
N LYS A 221 -4.19 -25.91 -4.14
CA LYS A 221 -5.24 -26.03 -5.17
C LYS A 221 -4.72 -25.63 -6.56
N ALA A 222 -3.97 -24.54 -6.65
CA ALA A 222 -3.47 -24.02 -7.93
C ALA A 222 -2.41 -24.93 -8.55
N LEU A 223 -1.65 -25.65 -7.72
CA LEU A 223 -0.58 -26.55 -8.12
C LEU A 223 -0.99 -28.03 -8.06
N ASP A 224 -2.30 -28.30 -8.10
CA ASP A 224 -2.84 -29.65 -8.12
C ASP A 224 -2.24 -30.46 -9.29
N GLY A 225 -1.90 -31.72 -9.02
CA GLY A 225 -1.20 -32.58 -9.98
C GLY A 225 0.34 -32.48 -9.98
N GLN A 226 0.96 -31.70 -9.09
CA GLN A 226 2.41 -31.69 -8.84
C GLN A 226 2.75 -32.46 -7.55
N PRO A 227 3.09 -33.77 -7.61
CA PRO A 227 3.14 -34.63 -6.41
C PRO A 227 4.14 -34.19 -5.34
N PHE A 228 5.27 -33.62 -5.77
CA PHE A 228 6.32 -33.14 -4.87
C PHE A 228 5.86 -31.92 -4.07
N TRP A 229 5.27 -30.93 -4.75
CA TRP A 229 4.76 -29.71 -4.10
C TRP A 229 3.51 -29.98 -3.26
N ASP A 230 2.63 -30.91 -3.68
CA ASP A 230 1.45 -31.27 -2.89
C ASP A 230 1.81 -31.79 -1.50
N THR A 231 2.79 -32.70 -1.43
CA THR A 231 3.26 -33.24 -0.14
C THR A 231 3.80 -32.14 0.77
N LYS A 232 4.63 -31.25 0.21
CA LYS A 232 5.25 -30.16 0.97
C LYS A 232 4.23 -29.15 1.48
N LEU A 233 3.29 -28.75 0.63
CA LEU A 233 2.20 -27.84 1.00
C LEU A 233 1.24 -28.48 2.01
N ALA A 234 1.00 -29.80 1.93
CA ALA A 234 0.22 -30.53 2.92
C ALA A 234 0.88 -30.49 4.31
N ILE A 235 2.20 -30.66 4.39
CA ILE A 235 2.94 -30.55 5.66
C ILE A 235 2.87 -29.11 6.20
N CYS A 236 3.12 -28.10 5.36
CA CYS A 236 2.96 -26.69 5.76
C CYS A 236 1.56 -26.40 6.32
N LEU A 237 0.50 -26.96 5.71
CA LEU A 237 -0.86 -26.82 6.21
C LEU A 237 -1.05 -27.49 7.57
N GLU A 238 -0.54 -28.71 7.75
CA GLU A 238 -0.67 -29.46 9.00
C GLU A 238 0.00 -28.73 10.18
N ILE A 239 1.21 -28.18 9.97
CA ILE A 239 1.94 -27.49 11.05
C ILE A 239 1.38 -26.08 11.35
N MET A 240 0.73 -25.45 10.38
CA MET A 240 0.14 -24.11 10.54
C MET A 240 -1.31 -24.13 11.03
N ASP A 241 -2.15 -25.05 10.54
CA ASP A 241 -3.61 -25.11 10.79
C ASP A 241 -3.95 -25.87 12.08
N ARG A 242 -3.49 -25.33 13.22
CA ARG A 242 -3.66 -25.92 14.56
C ARG A 242 -4.16 -24.93 15.59
N ASP A 243 -4.62 -25.46 16.73
CA ASP A 243 -5.03 -24.68 17.92
C ASP A 243 -5.94 -23.49 17.56
N VAL A 244 -5.63 -22.29 18.06
CA VAL A 244 -6.36 -21.03 17.82
C VAL A 244 -6.43 -20.61 16.35
N VAL A 245 -5.54 -21.11 15.50
CA VAL A 245 -5.54 -20.80 14.06
C VAL A 245 -6.62 -21.61 13.36
N LYS A 246 -6.84 -22.86 13.79
CA LYS A 246 -7.85 -23.75 13.25
C LYS A 246 -9.25 -23.20 13.51
N VAL A 247 -10.00 -22.98 12.44
CA VAL A 247 -11.39 -22.52 12.54
C VAL A 247 -12.28 -23.75 12.70
N GLU A 248 -12.88 -23.92 13.89
CA GLU A 248 -13.98 -24.86 14.07
C GLU A 248 -15.23 -24.25 13.40
N LEU A 249 -15.70 -24.90 12.33
CA LEU A 249 -16.93 -24.56 11.62
C LEU A 249 -18.15 -25.20 12.27
#